data_AF-A0A2K8UEW1-F1
#
_entry.id   AF-A0A2K8UEW1-F1
#
_cell.length_a   1.000
_cell.length_b   1.000
_cell.length_c   1.000
_cell.angle_alpha   90.00
_cell.angle_beta   90.00
_cell.angle_gamma   90.00
#
_symmetry.space_group_name_H-M   'P 1'
#
loop_
_entity.id
_entity.type
_entity.pdbx_description
1 polymer ?
#
loop_
_entity_poly.entity_id
_entity_poly.type
_entity_poly.pdbx_seq_one_letter_code
_entity_poly.pdbx_strand_id
1 'polypeptide(L)'
;MRLTLSMALVVALVIAGCARGGSRDGGAPPDGLTRDQLLSELAACHLLRVAQAGDKAVTDATVIAAVRRYGFTPAAVVQRANQLLLRDRTNGAALGRQAGAACNNLADVTQVAPALVRFEPSGQARSAWLRVEAEITDGFADRVIRELRARRAVGLVITSAGGSVFEARKLGRYLRANGLRAAVDQVCVSACIDVLAGGTERYATPKARLGVHQSSVPGRYSSHEGGQIYVADSFRYLREMGVDADVAIAAASVPRNTILLIPLRDALATRLLTAVVERL
;
A
#
# COMPACT_ATOMS: atom_id res chain seq x y z
N MET A 1 68.78 -9.59 -21.55
CA MET A 1 69.19 -10.79 -20.76
C MET A 1 68.50 -10.68 -19.41
N ARG A 2 67.53 -11.47 -18.96
CA ARG A 2 66.91 -12.72 -19.39
C ARG A 2 65.39 -12.60 -19.18
N LEU A 3 64.63 -13.20 -20.11
CA LEU A 3 63.20 -13.43 -20.04
C LEU A 3 62.86 -14.48 -18.96
N THR A 4 61.72 -14.32 -18.30
CA THR A 4 60.94 -15.45 -17.77
C THR A 4 59.48 -15.28 -18.15
N LEU A 5 59.07 -16.07 -19.13
CA LEU A 5 57.70 -16.41 -19.52
C LEU A 5 56.99 -17.10 -18.34
N SER A 6 55.73 -16.74 -18.07
CA SER A 6 54.78 -17.65 -17.42
C SER A 6 53.39 -17.47 -18.02
N MET A 7 53.17 -18.32 -19.03
CA MET A 7 51.97 -19.11 -19.34
C MET A 7 50.58 -18.52 -19.07
N ALA A 8 49.91 -18.23 -20.19
CA ALA A 8 48.48 -17.99 -20.31
C ALA A 8 47.65 -19.24 -19.92
N LEU A 9 46.54 -19.01 -19.23
CA LEU A 9 45.43 -19.96 -19.15
C LEU A 9 44.16 -19.26 -19.65
N VAL A 10 43.94 -19.37 -20.97
CA VAL A 10 42.68 -18.99 -21.62
C VAL A 10 41.71 -20.15 -21.40
N VAL A 11 40.75 -19.97 -20.50
CA VAL A 11 39.61 -20.89 -20.38
C VAL A 11 38.55 -20.44 -21.39
N ALA A 12 38.52 -21.14 -22.53
CA ALA A 12 37.41 -21.06 -23.46
C ALA A 12 36.20 -21.81 -22.86
N LEU A 13 35.13 -21.09 -22.51
CA LEU A 13 33.82 -21.70 -22.33
C LEU A 13 32.95 -21.38 -23.54
N VAL A 14 32.74 -22.41 -24.36
CA VAL A 14 31.73 -22.46 -25.40
C VAL A 14 30.35 -22.46 -24.72
N ILE A 15 29.53 -21.45 -24.98
CA ILE A 15 28.08 -21.56 -24.80
C ILE A 15 27.42 -21.18 -26.13
N ALA A 16 27.40 -22.14 -27.04
CA ALA A 16 26.38 -22.19 -28.07
C ALA A 16 25.11 -22.74 -27.42
N GLY A 17 24.07 -21.93 -27.34
CA GLY A 17 22.79 -22.29 -26.75
C GLY A 17 21.69 -21.39 -27.27
N CYS A 18 21.27 -21.61 -28.52
CA CYS A 18 20.00 -21.10 -29.02
C CYS A 18 18.85 -21.63 -28.15
N ALA A 19 18.15 -20.75 -27.44
CA ALA A 19 16.85 -21.05 -26.84
C ALA A 19 15.84 -20.07 -27.46
N ARG A 20 15.21 -20.46 -28.59
CA ARG A 20 13.81 -20.90 -28.64
C ARG A 20 12.91 -20.08 -27.72
N GLY A 21 12.02 -19.29 -28.33
CA GLY A 21 10.85 -18.73 -27.66
C GLY A 21 10.03 -19.86 -27.06
N GLY A 22 10.23 -20.13 -25.78
CA GLY A 22 9.36 -20.98 -24.99
C GLY A 22 8.10 -20.21 -24.65
N SER A 23 6.93 -20.81 -24.92
CA SER A 23 5.74 -20.49 -24.16
C SER A 23 6.14 -20.53 -22.68
N ARG A 24 5.97 -19.42 -21.96
CA ARG A 24 6.01 -19.47 -20.50
C ARG A 24 4.80 -20.29 -20.08
N ASP A 25 4.97 -21.59 -19.94
CA ASP A 25 4.02 -22.43 -19.23
C ASP A 25 3.95 -21.86 -17.81
N GLY A 26 2.92 -21.04 -17.58
CA GLY A 26 2.69 -20.40 -16.29
C GLY A 26 2.56 -21.45 -15.21
N GLY A 27 2.99 -21.12 -13.99
CA GLY A 27 2.82 -22.03 -12.85
C GLY A 27 1.37 -22.49 -12.70
N ALA A 28 1.19 -23.70 -12.19
CA ALA A 28 -0.14 -24.21 -11.86
C ALA A 28 -0.86 -23.24 -10.89
N PRO A 29 -2.18 -23.08 -11.00
CA PRO A 29 -2.96 -22.35 -10.02
C PRO A 29 -2.72 -22.88 -8.59
N PRO A 30 -2.92 -22.04 -7.54
CA PRO A 30 -2.92 -22.49 -6.16
C PRO A 30 -3.92 -23.63 -5.92
N ASP A 31 -3.61 -24.49 -4.94
CA ASP A 31 -4.51 -25.57 -4.53
C ASP A 31 -5.92 -25.05 -4.24
N GLY A 32 -6.93 -25.77 -4.73
CA GLY A 32 -8.35 -25.40 -4.55
C GLY A 32 -8.88 -24.31 -5.49
N LEU A 33 -8.05 -23.75 -6.38
CA LEU A 33 -8.49 -22.78 -7.40
C LEU A 33 -8.28 -23.32 -8.81
N THR A 34 -9.35 -23.33 -9.61
CA THR A 34 -9.21 -23.55 -11.06
C THR A 34 -8.57 -22.33 -11.71
N ARG A 35 -7.95 -22.52 -12.88
CA ARG A 35 -7.39 -21.41 -13.68
C ARG A 35 -8.43 -20.34 -14.04
N ASP A 36 -9.69 -20.74 -14.24
CA ASP A 36 -10.80 -19.84 -14.55
C ASP A 36 -11.26 -19.00 -13.35
N GLN A 37 -11.36 -19.64 -12.17
CA GLN A 37 -11.63 -18.94 -10.92
C GLN A 37 -10.53 -17.93 -10.61
N LEU A 38 -9.27 -18.35 -10.72
CA LEU A 38 -8.13 -17.45 -10.53
C LEU A 38 -8.19 -16.26 -11.52
N LEU A 39 -8.47 -16.49 -12.80
CA LEU A 39 -8.65 -15.38 -13.76
C LEU A 39 -9.77 -14.40 -13.34
N SER A 40 -10.84 -14.90 -12.72
CA SER A 40 -11.92 -14.07 -12.19
C SER A 40 -11.46 -13.24 -10.98
N GLU A 41 -10.63 -13.80 -10.09
CA GLU A 41 -10.01 -13.05 -8.98
C GLU A 41 -9.11 -11.93 -9.51
N LEU A 42 -8.23 -12.21 -10.49
CA LEU A 42 -7.38 -11.22 -11.14
C LEU A 42 -8.20 -10.09 -11.75
N ALA A 43 -9.26 -10.44 -12.47
CA ALA A 43 -10.13 -9.50 -13.14
C ALA A 43 -10.93 -8.62 -12.17
N ALA A 44 -11.46 -9.21 -11.09
CA ALA A 44 -12.19 -8.48 -10.07
C ALA A 44 -11.27 -7.47 -9.35
N CYS A 45 -10.08 -7.90 -8.92
CA CYS A 45 -9.13 -6.98 -8.28
C CYS A 45 -8.63 -5.88 -9.24
N HIS A 46 -8.36 -6.21 -10.50
CA HIS A 46 -8.05 -5.21 -11.53
C HIS A 46 -9.17 -4.18 -11.67
N LEU A 47 -10.41 -4.64 -11.76
CA LEU A 47 -11.59 -3.79 -11.92
C LEU A 47 -11.80 -2.85 -10.74
N LEU A 48 -11.55 -3.32 -9.51
CA LEU A 48 -11.60 -2.47 -8.32
C LEU A 48 -10.69 -1.25 -8.47
N ARG A 49 -9.44 -1.46 -8.91
CA ARG A 49 -8.48 -0.36 -9.07
C ARG A 49 -8.87 0.59 -10.18
N VAL A 50 -9.37 0.07 -11.30
CA VAL A 50 -9.87 0.91 -12.40
C VAL A 50 -11.03 1.79 -11.93
N ALA A 51 -11.99 1.22 -11.19
CA ALA A 51 -13.15 1.96 -10.68
C ALA A 51 -12.75 3.01 -9.63
N GLN A 52 -11.91 2.64 -8.66
CA GLN A 52 -11.41 3.54 -7.62
C GLN A 52 -10.59 4.70 -8.18
N ALA A 53 -9.71 4.42 -9.15
CA ALA A 53 -8.84 5.42 -9.75
C ALA A 53 -9.55 6.29 -10.79
N GLY A 54 -10.66 5.82 -11.37
CA GLY A 54 -11.31 6.44 -12.52
C GLY A 54 -10.40 6.44 -13.76
N ASP A 55 -9.57 5.42 -13.91
CA ASP A 55 -8.45 5.39 -14.86
C ASP A 55 -8.21 3.96 -15.35
N LYS A 56 -8.16 3.74 -16.67
CA LYS A 56 -7.97 2.41 -17.27
C LYS A 56 -6.51 1.97 -17.28
N ALA A 57 -5.56 2.90 -17.13
CA ALA A 57 -4.12 2.62 -17.14
C ALA A 57 -3.59 2.26 -15.74
N VAL A 58 -4.37 1.48 -14.98
CA VAL A 58 -4.03 1.09 -13.61
C VAL A 58 -4.35 -0.38 -13.37
N THR A 59 -3.70 -0.96 -12.35
CA THR A 59 -4.08 -2.25 -11.79
C THR A 59 -3.55 -2.37 -10.36
N ASP A 60 -3.66 -3.56 -9.77
CA ASP A 60 -3.10 -3.85 -8.46
C ASP A 60 -1.76 -4.61 -8.58
N ALA A 61 -0.82 -4.35 -7.68
CA ALA A 61 0.46 -5.05 -7.61
C ALA A 61 0.29 -6.58 -7.52
N THR A 62 -0.72 -7.06 -6.79
CA THR A 62 -1.08 -8.48 -6.69
C THR A 62 -1.49 -9.09 -8.04
N VAL A 63 -2.23 -8.34 -8.86
CA VAL A 63 -2.60 -8.77 -10.22
C VAL A 63 -1.36 -8.91 -11.08
N ILE A 64 -0.43 -7.94 -11.03
CA ILE A 64 0.84 -8.03 -11.78
C ILE A 64 1.64 -9.26 -11.36
N ALA A 65 1.74 -9.52 -10.05
CA ALA A 65 2.42 -10.68 -9.51
C ALA A 65 1.77 -11.99 -9.97
N ALA A 66 0.45 -12.10 -9.88
CA ALA A 66 -0.31 -13.27 -10.30
C ALA A 66 -0.23 -13.52 -11.82
N VAL A 67 -0.34 -12.47 -12.64
CA VAL A 67 -0.18 -12.56 -14.10
C VAL A 67 1.16 -13.19 -14.46
N ARG A 68 2.24 -12.72 -13.83
CA ARG A 68 3.60 -13.23 -14.07
C ARG A 68 3.77 -14.66 -13.56
N ARG A 69 3.29 -14.95 -12.35
CA ARG A 69 3.47 -16.25 -11.67
C ARG A 69 2.69 -17.37 -12.37
N TYR A 70 1.45 -17.11 -12.77
CA TYR A 70 0.52 -18.11 -13.30
C TYR A 70 0.36 -18.04 -14.83
N GLY A 71 1.12 -17.17 -15.50
CA GLY A 71 1.17 -17.07 -16.96
C GLY A 71 -0.14 -16.62 -17.61
N PHE A 72 -0.82 -15.63 -17.02
CA PHE A 72 -1.93 -14.95 -17.68
C PHE A 72 -1.44 -13.84 -18.60
N THR A 73 -2.29 -13.37 -19.51
CA THR A 73 -2.01 -12.16 -20.30
C THR A 73 -2.81 -10.97 -19.75
N PRO A 74 -2.29 -9.74 -19.82
CA PRO A 74 -3.07 -8.55 -19.45
C PRO A 74 -4.40 -8.46 -20.23
N ALA A 75 -4.41 -8.85 -21.50
CA ALA A 75 -5.62 -8.87 -22.33
C ALA A 75 -6.69 -9.82 -21.78
N ALA A 76 -6.33 -11.02 -21.31
CA ALA A 76 -7.27 -11.95 -20.72
C ALA A 76 -7.90 -11.40 -19.42
N VAL A 77 -7.11 -10.72 -18.59
CA VAL A 77 -7.60 -10.07 -17.36
C VAL A 77 -8.60 -8.96 -17.70
N VAL A 78 -8.27 -8.09 -18.67
CA VAL A 78 -9.17 -7.01 -19.12
C VAL A 78 -10.46 -7.56 -19.72
N GLN A 79 -10.37 -8.61 -20.56
CA GLN A 79 -11.54 -9.24 -21.15
C GLN A 79 -12.46 -9.83 -20.08
N ARG A 80 -11.91 -10.55 -19.09
CA ARG A 80 -12.68 -11.08 -17.97
C ARG A 80 -13.28 -9.97 -17.11
N ALA A 81 -12.55 -8.88 -16.86
CA ALA A 81 -13.05 -7.74 -16.09
C ALA A 81 -14.26 -7.07 -16.77
N ASN A 82 -14.19 -6.90 -18.10
CA ASN A 82 -15.33 -6.40 -18.87
C ASN A 82 -16.53 -7.36 -18.79
N GLN A 83 -16.32 -8.68 -18.82
CA GLN A 83 -17.40 -9.66 -18.64
C GLN A 83 -18.07 -9.56 -17.26
N LEU A 84 -17.29 -9.41 -16.19
CA LEU A 84 -17.82 -9.21 -14.83
C LEU A 84 -18.66 -7.93 -14.73
N LEU A 85 -18.17 -6.83 -15.28
CA LEU A 85 -18.92 -5.57 -15.35
C LEU A 85 -20.28 -5.70 -16.05
N LEU A 86 -20.36 -6.52 -17.10
CA LEU A 86 -21.62 -6.74 -17.83
C LEU A 86 -22.61 -7.61 -17.05
N ARG A 87 -22.12 -8.59 -16.28
CA ARG A 87 -22.95 -9.50 -15.48
C ARG A 87 -23.59 -8.80 -14.29
N ASP A 88 -22.82 -7.98 -13.57
CA ASP A 88 -23.25 -7.41 -12.28
C ASP A 88 -23.62 -5.92 -12.36
N ARG A 89 -24.06 -5.44 -13.54
CA ARG A 89 -24.37 -4.02 -13.81
C ARG A 89 -25.32 -3.38 -12.78
N THR A 90 -26.22 -4.16 -12.20
CA THR A 90 -27.23 -3.70 -11.25
C THR A 90 -26.82 -3.85 -9.78
N ASN A 91 -25.67 -4.47 -9.47
CA ASN A 91 -25.23 -4.76 -8.11
C ASN A 91 -23.76 -4.35 -7.85
N GLY A 92 -23.45 -3.08 -8.13
CA GLY A 92 -22.08 -2.55 -7.98
C GLY A 92 -21.50 -2.67 -6.55
N ALA A 93 -22.36 -2.62 -5.51
CA ALA A 93 -21.90 -2.76 -4.13
C ALA A 93 -21.42 -4.18 -3.80
N ALA A 94 -22.12 -5.22 -4.27
CA ALA A 94 -21.67 -6.60 -4.11
C ALA A 94 -20.39 -6.85 -4.91
N LEU A 95 -20.33 -6.38 -6.15
CA LEU A 95 -19.14 -6.47 -7.01
C LEU A 95 -17.93 -5.80 -6.34
N GLY A 96 -18.10 -4.63 -5.73
CA GLY A 96 -17.05 -3.94 -4.98
C GLY A 96 -16.53 -4.75 -3.78
N ARG A 97 -17.42 -5.39 -3.00
CA ARG A 97 -17.02 -6.26 -1.88
C ARG A 97 -16.25 -7.49 -2.36
N GLN A 98 -16.77 -8.16 -3.39
CA GLN A 98 -16.11 -9.31 -4.00
C GLN A 98 -14.72 -8.93 -4.54
N ALA A 99 -14.62 -7.80 -5.23
CA ALA A 99 -13.37 -7.34 -5.80
C ALA A 99 -12.33 -6.96 -4.72
N GLY A 100 -12.78 -6.42 -3.58
CA GLY A 100 -11.92 -6.20 -2.41
C GLY A 100 -11.38 -7.51 -1.83
N ALA A 101 -12.26 -8.52 -1.67
CA ALA A 101 -11.84 -9.86 -1.24
C ALA A 101 -10.85 -10.49 -2.23
N ALA A 102 -11.06 -10.29 -3.54
CA ALA A 102 -10.17 -10.79 -4.57
C ALA A 102 -8.73 -10.26 -4.45
N CYS A 103 -8.56 -8.97 -4.18
CA CYS A 103 -7.22 -8.42 -3.94
C CYS A 103 -6.53 -9.04 -2.72
N ASN A 104 -7.28 -9.33 -1.65
CA ASN A 104 -6.74 -10.00 -0.46
C ASN A 104 -6.36 -11.45 -0.74
N ASN A 105 -7.23 -12.22 -1.40
CA ASN A 105 -6.95 -13.59 -1.81
C ASN A 105 -5.70 -13.65 -2.71
N LEU A 106 -5.57 -12.69 -3.65
CA LEU A 106 -4.38 -12.59 -4.49
C LEU A 106 -3.13 -12.24 -3.68
N ALA A 107 -3.24 -11.38 -2.67
CA ALA A 107 -2.13 -11.10 -1.77
C ALA A 107 -1.65 -12.36 -1.06
N ASP A 108 -2.56 -13.20 -0.58
CA ASP A 108 -2.22 -14.46 0.10
C ASP A 108 -1.50 -15.45 -0.84
N VAL A 109 -1.96 -15.61 -2.09
CA VAL A 109 -1.33 -16.58 -3.02
C VAL A 109 -0.09 -16.03 -3.73
N THR A 110 0.09 -14.71 -3.76
CA THR A 110 1.27 -14.07 -4.38
C THR A 110 2.32 -13.62 -3.38
N GLN A 111 1.95 -13.48 -2.10
CA GLN A 111 2.76 -12.87 -1.05
C GLN A 111 3.18 -11.42 -1.37
N VAL A 112 2.35 -10.71 -2.14
CA VAL A 112 2.52 -9.30 -2.49
C VAL A 112 1.41 -8.49 -1.85
N ALA A 113 1.74 -7.36 -1.23
CA ALA A 113 0.73 -6.49 -0.64
C ALA A 113 -0.13 -5.83 -1.74
N PRO A 114 -1.45 -5.70 -1.55
CA PRO A 114 -2.31 -4.95 -2.46
C PRO A 114 -1.88 -3.49 -2.54
N ALA A 115 -1.54 -3.02 -3.72
CA ALA A 115 -1.14 -1.64 -3.94
C ALA A 115 -1.47 -1.18 -5.35
N LEU A 116 -1.89 0.09 -5.48
CA LEU A 116 -2.16 0.72 -6.75
C LEU A 116 -0.88 0.81 -7.57
N VAL A 117 -0.97 0.37 -8.82
CA VAL A 117 0.06 0.58 -9.84
C VAL A 117 -0.57 1.34 -10.99
N ARG A 118 0.10 2.41 -11.41
CA ARG A 118 -0.30 3.25 -12.54
C ARG A 118 0.73 3.13 -13.65
N PHE A 119 0.29 3.28 -14.89
CA PHE A 119 1.15 3.27 -16.06
C PHE A 119 1.03 4.57 -16.86
N GLU A 120 2.15 5.01 -17.41
CA GLU A 120 2.19 6.01 -18.47
C GLU A 120 1.69 5.40 -19.79
N PRO A 121 1.29 6.21 -20.79
CA PRO A 121 0.90 5.70 -22.11
C PRO A 121 1.99 4.86 -22.79
N SER A 122 3.26 5.09 -22.45
CA SER A 122 4.40 4.28 -22.90
C SER A 122 4.45 2.87 -22.30
N GLY A 123 3.59 2.55 -21.33
CA GLY A 123 3.59 1.30 -20.58
C GLY A 123 4.56 1.26 -19.40
N GLN A 124 5.34 2.32 -19.16
CA GLN A 124 6.20 2.43 -17.98
C GLN A 124 5.37 2.68 -16.71
N ALA A 125 5.81 2.11 -15.58
CA ALA A 125 5.15 2.37 -14.30
C ALA A 125 5.34 3.84 -13.90
N ARG A 126 4.24 4.50 -13.53
CA ARG A 126 4.25 5.87 -13.00
C ARG A 126 4.52 5.82 -11.50
N SER A 127 5.45 6.66 -11.05
CA SER A 127 5.89 6.75 -9.65
C SER A 127 5.62 8.12 -9.03
N ALA A 128 4.55 8.81 -9.43
CA ALA A 128 4.23 10.14 -8.91
C ALA A 128 3.74 10.08 -7.46
N TRP A 129 4.39 10.83 -6.57
CA TRP A 129 3.97 11.00 -5.18
C TRP A 129 3.42 12.41 -4.96
N LEU A 130 2.41 12.54 -4.09
CA LEU A 130 2.01 13.83 -3.55
C LEU A 130 2.80 14.07 -2.26
N ARG A 131 3.39 15.26 -2.11
CA ARG A 131 4.02 15.69 -0.87
C ARG A 131 3.15 16.73 -0.17
N VAL A 132 2.93 16.55 1.12
CA VAL A 132 2.14 17.46 1.96
C VAL A 132 2.89 17.76 3.25
N GLU A 133 3.07 19.04 3.54
CA GLU A 133 3.57 19.53 4.82
C GLU A 133 2.54 20.49 5.40
N ALA A 134 1.78 20.04 6.40
CA ALA A 134 0.69 20.83 6.98
C ALA A 134 0.17 20.22 8.29
N GLU A 135 -0.49 21.05 9.10
CA GLU A 135 -1.38 20.60 10.17
C GLU A 135 -2.63 19.93 9.60
N ILE A 136 -3.12 18.90 10.29
CA ILE A 136 -4.33 18.16 9.92
C ILE A 136 -5.54 18.88 10.51
N THR A 137 -6.06 19.88 9.81
CA THR A 137 -7.26 20.65 10.20
C THR A 137 -8.51 20.15 9.49
N ASP A 138 -9.68 20.72 9.81
CA ASP A 138 -10.94 20.38 9.14
C ASP A 138 -10.82 20.57 7.61
N GLY A 139 -11.35 19.61 6.86
CA GLY A 139 -11.28 19.57 5.39
C GLY A 139 -9.91 19.16 4.82
N PHE A 140 -8.92 18.86 5.66
CA PHE A 140 -7.61 18.38 5.24
C PHE A 140 -7.71 17.12 4.37
N ALA A 141 -8.47 16.12 4.79
CA ALA A 141 -8.58 14.85 4.09
C ALA A 141 -9.14 15.06 2.68
N ASP A 142 -10.24 15.81 2.53
CA ASP A 142 -10.87 16.01 1.22
C ASP A 142 -9.95 16.80 0.27
N ARG A 143 -9.19 17.78 0.78
CA ARG A 143 -8.20 18.51 -0.01
C ARG A 143 -7.10 17.57 -0.51
N VAL A 144 -6.49 16.80 0.38
CA VAL A 144 -5.41 15.86 0.02
C VAL A 144 -5.92 14.78 -0.95
N ILE A 145 -7.13 14.26 -0.75
CA ILE A 145 -7.77 13.29 -1.66
C ILE A 145 -7.94 13.88 -3.06
N ARG A 146 -8.43 15.13 -3.18
CA ARG A 146 -8.56 15.79 -4.49
C ARG A 146 -7.21 15.92 -5.19
N GLU A 147 -6.17 16.30 -4.46
CA GLU A 147 -4.82 16.46 -5.01
C GLU A 147 -4.19 15.13 -5.43
N LEU A 148 -4.34 14.06 -4.62
CA LEU A 148 -3.89 12.71 -4.96
C LEU A 148 -4.50 12.25 -6.29
N ARG A 149 -5.80 12.50 -6.48
CA ARG A 149 -6.53 12.18 -7.72
C ARG A 149 -6.05 13.03 -8.88
N ALA A 150 -5.97 14.34 -8.72
CA ALA A 150 -5.55 15.28 -9.76
C ALA A 150 -4.15 14.97 -10.29
N ARG A 151 -3.21 14.62 -9.39
CA ARG A 151 -1.83 14.28 -9.75
C ARG A 151 -1.65 12.84 -10.24
N ARG A 152 -2.72 12.02 -10.17
CA ARG A 152 -2.68 10.56 -10.38
C ARG A 152 -1.52 9.96 -9.57
N ALA A 153 -1.45 10.33 -8.29
CA ALA A 153 -0.40 9.88 -7.39
C ALA A 153 -0.58 8.39 -7.03
N VAL A 154 0.53 7.73 -6.71
CA VAL A 154 0.56 6.35 -6.19
C VAL A 154 0.78 6.30 -4.67
N GLY A 155 1.01 7.45 -4.05
CA GLY A 155 1.19 7.57 -2.61
C GLY A 155 1.35 9.02 -2.14
N LEU A 156 1.41 9.15 -0.82
CA LEU A 156 1.55 10.39 -0.08
C LEU A 156 2.88 10.39 0.70
N VAL A 157 3.68 11.44 0.57
CA VAL A 157 4.73 11.79 1.52
C VAL A 157 4.19 12.88 2.44
N ILE A 158 4.12 12.62 3.74
CA ILE A 158 3.52 13.55 4.72
C ILE A 158 4.53 13.98 5.78
N THR A 159 4.58 15.28 6.01
CA THR A 159 5.19 15.92 7.17
C THR A 159 4.09 16.62 7.97
N SER A 160 3.89 16.25 9.24
CA SER A 160 2.85 16.89 10.06
C SER A 160 3.07 16.72 11.57
N ALA A 161 2.74 17.78 12.31
CA ALA A 161 2.65 17.78 13.77
C ALA A 161 1.35 17.13 14.30
N GLY A 162 0.44 16.70 13.42
CA GLY A 162 -0.85 16.13 13.80
C GLY A 162 -1.99 17.12 13.65
N GLY A 163 -3.01 16.98 14.51
CA GLY A 163 -4.26 17.74 14.46
C GLY A 163 -5.49 16.85 14.65
N SER A 164 -6.49 17.02 13.80
CA SER A 164 -7.75 16.30 13.80
C SER A 164 -7.57 14.80 13.48
N VAL A 165 -7.79 13.96 14.50
CA VAL A 165 -7.81 12.50 14.34
C VAL A 165 -8.91 12.03 13.39
N PHE A 166 -10.03 12.75 13.33
CA PHE A 166 -11.10 12.43 12.39
C PHE A 166 -10.63 12.57 10.94
N GLU A 167 -10.01 13.70 10.60
CA GLU A 167 -9.48 13.95 9.25
C GLU A 167 -8.32 13.01 8.92
N ALA A 168 -7.44 12.73 9.89
CA ALA A 168 -6.35 11.79 9.72
C ALA A 168 -6.85 10.38 9.36
N ARG A 169 -7.80 9.84 10.13
CA ARG A 169 -8.37 8.51 9.89
C ARG A 169 -9.22 8.46 8.63
N LYS A 170 -9.92 9.54 8.29
CA LYS A 170 -10.65 9.67 7.02
C LYS A 170 -9.69 9.54 5.83
N LEU A 171 -8.57 10.27 5.87
CA LEU A 171 -7.52 10.16 4.85
C LEU A 171 -6.87 8.78 4.87
N GLY A 172 -6.51 8.25 6.04
CA GLY A 172 -5.86 6.95 6.15
C GLY A 172 -6.71 5.80 5.58
N ARG A 173 -8.02 5.78 5.85
CA ARG A 173 -8.94 4.81 5.22
C ARG A 173 -9.05 5.00 3.72
N TYR A 174 -9.03 6.24 3.23
CA TYR A 174 -8.97 6.50 1.79
C TYR A 174 -7.70 5.92 1.17
N LEU A 175 -6.53 6.14 1.79
CA LEU A 175 -5.26 5.57 1.30
C LEU A 175 -5.33 4.04 1.24
N ARG A 176 -5.78 3.40 2.33
CA ARG A 176 -5.93 1.94 2.44
C ARG A 176 -6.85 1.39 1.36
N ALA A 177 -8.06 1.93 1.26
CA ALA A 177 -9.07 1.46 0.31
C ALA A 177 -8.58 1.56 -1.14
N ASN A 178 -7.85 2.63 -1.48
CA ASN A 178 -7.39 2.91 -2.85
C ASN A 178 -6.00 2.36 -3.16
N GLY A 179 -5.41 1.55 -2.27
CA GLY A 179 -4.11 0.92 -2.54
C GLY A 179 -2.95 1.92 -2.56
N LEU A 180 -3.11 3.08 -1.92
CA LEU A 180 -2.10 4.11 -1.91
C LEU A 180 -1.07 3.84 -0.83
N ARG A 181 0.15 4.31 -1.09
CA ARG A 181 1.29 4.24 -0.18
C ARG A 181 1.35 5.48 0.69
N ALA A 182 1.97 5.37 1.86
CA ALA A 182 2.26 6.50 2.73
C ALA A 182 3.75 6.50 3.09
N ALA A 183 4.34 7.67 3.21
CA ALA A 183 5.75 7.80 3.55
C ALA A 183 6.04 9.07 4.36
N VAL A 184 7.11 9.03 5.15
CA VAL A 184 7.58 10.16 5.97
C VAL A 184 9.08 10.30 5.84
N ASP A 185 9.58 11.48 5.49
CA ASP A 185 11.03 11.77 5.49
C ASP A 185 11.46 12.83 6.51
N GLN A 186 10.51 13.47 7.18
CA GLN A 186 10.76 14.48 8.21
C GLN A 186 10.02 14.12 9.48
N VAL A 187 8.91 14.77 9.83
CA VAL A 187 8.20 14.54 11.09
C VAL A 187 6.77 14.06 10.83
N CYS A 188 6.34 13.05 11.57
CA CYS A 188 4.95 12.61 11.59
C CYS A 188 4.59 12.22 13.02
N VAL A 189 3.87 13.10 13.71
CA VAL A 189 3.49 12.88 15.12
C VAL A 189 1.99 13.00 15.34
N SER A 190 1.52 12.41 16.44
CA SER A 190 0.11 12.49 16.86
C SER A 190 -0.82 11.91 15.78
N ALA A 191 -1.89 12.63 15.41
CA ALA A 191 -2.82 12.24 14.35
C ALA A 191 -2.16 11.90 13.00
N CYS A 192 -0.95 12.42 12.71
CA CYS A 192 -0.24 12.05 11.48
C CYS A 192 0.05 10.54 11.39
N ILE A 193 0.29 9.88 12.54
CA ILE A 193 0.53 8.43 12.60
C ILE A 193 -0.66 7.65 12.03
N ASP A 194 -1.88 8.14 12.22
CA ASP A 194 -3.07 7.51 11.66
C ASP A 194 -3.09 7.62 10.12
N VAL A 195 -2.64 8.75 9.54
CA VAL A 195 -2.48 8.87 8.08
C VAL A 195 -1.44 7.87 7.56
N LEU A 196 -0.28 7.79 8.22
CA LEU A 196 0.80 6.85 7.86
C LEU A 196 0.30 5.40 7.93
N ALA A 197 -0.38 5.02 9.00
CA ALA A 197 -0.93 3.67 9.18
C ALA A 197 -1.88 3.28 8.02
N GLY A 198 -2.60 4.25 7.46
CA GLY A 198 -3.47 4.08 6.30
C GLY A 198 -2.79 3.57 5.02
N GLY A 199 -1.49 3.81 4.84
CA GLY A 199 -0.75 3.31 3.68
C GLY A 199 -0.79 1.79 3.56
N THR A 200 -0.92 1.28 2.33
CA THR A 200 -0.77 -0.17 2.04
C THR A 200 0.68 -0.63 2.17
N GLU A 201 1.59 0.24 1.74
CA GLU A 201 3.01 0.20 2.09
C GLU A 201 3.36 1.52 2.77
N ARG A 202 4.24 1.44 3.77
CA ARG A 202 4.52 2.51 4.74
C ARG A 202 6.01 2.69 4.89
N TYR A 203 6.52 3.82 4.42
CA TYR A 203 7.95 4.08 4.33
C TYR A 203 8.39 5.19 5.26
N ALA A 204 9.61 5.08 5.78
CA ALA A 204 10.26 6.22 6.40
C ALA A 204 11.72 6.32 5.96
N THR A 205 12.28 7.52 5.94
CA THR A 205 13.73 7.70 5.77
C THR A 205 14.45 7.56 7.12
N PRO A 206 15.77 7.30 7.14
CA PRO A 206 16.53 7.20 8.38
C PRO A 206 16.45 8.43 9.28
N LYS A 207 16.14 9.61 8.72
CA LYS A 207 16.01 10.87 9.47
C LYS A 207 14.58 11.18 9.92
N ALA A 208 13.61 10.35 9.53
CA ALA A 208 12.22 10.55 9.88
C ALA A 208 12.00 10.38 11.39
N ARG A 209 11.17 11.25 11.96
CA ARG A 209 10.75 11.23 13.36
C ARG A 209 9.28 10.89 13.43
N LEU A 210 9.00 9.71 13.97
CA LEU A 210 7.65 9.23 14.24
C LEU A 210 7.37 9.38 15.73
N GLY A 211 6.16 9.76 16.12
CA GLY A 211 5.83 9.88 17.54
C GLY A 211 4.36 9.91 17.87
N VAL A 212 4.03 9.46 19.06
CA VAL A 212 2.66 9.36 19.57
C VAL A 212 2.53 10.03 20.92
N HIS A 213 1.32 10.48 21.22
CA HIS A 213 0.90 10.96 22.53
C HIS A 213 -0.62 10.91 22.63
N GLN A 214 -1.16 11.16 23.83
CA GLN A 214 -2.59 11.29 24.03
C GLN A 214 -3.16 12.43 23.17
N SER A 215 -4.18 12.14 22.36
CA SER A 215 -4.93 13.16 21.64
C SER A 215 -5.65 14.10 22.61
N SER A 216 -5.79 15.37 22.22
CA SER A 216 -6.73 16.26 22.90
C SER A 216 -8.15 15.73 22.64
N VAL A 217 -8.83 15.32 23.70
CA VAL A 217 -10.10 14.60 23.63
C VAL A 217 -11.21 15.57 23.15
N PRO A 218 -11.88 15.32 22.01
CA PRO A 218 -13.03 16.12 21.61
C PRO A 218 -14.10 16.13 22.72
N GLY A 219 -14.84 17.23 22.91
CA GLY A 219 -15.78 17.37 24.03
C GLY A 219 -16.81 16.23 24.18
N ARG A 220 -17.20 15.56 23.08
CA ARG A 220 -18.07 14.36 23.15
C ARG A 220 -17.45 13.15 23.85
N TYR A 221 -16.13 13.14 24.03
CA TYR A 221 -15.37 12.08 24.69
C TYR A 221 -14.81 12.54 26.05
N SER A 222 -15.14 13.76 26.53
CA SER A 222 -14.56 14.29 27.77
C SER A 222 -15.13 13.68 29.05
N SER A 223 -16.08 12.74 28.94
CA SER A 223 -16.50 11.89 30.05
C SER A 223 -15.51 10.74 30.25
N HIS A 224 -15.52 10.13 31.44
CA HIS A 224 -14.72 8.93 31.70
C HIS A 224 -15.01 7.81 30.69
N GLU A 225 -16.29 7.56 30.42
CA GLU A 225 -16.76 6.62 29.41
C GLU A 225 -16.26 7.00 28.00
N GLY A 226 -16.35 8.28 27.65
CA GLY A 226 -15.90 8.80 26.36
C GLY A 226 -14.41 8.57 26.12
N GLY A 227 -13.58 8.79 27.14
CA GLY A 227 -12.15 8.52 27.08
C GLY A 227 -11.84 7.04 26.82
N GLN A 228 -12.55 6.12 27.48
CA GLN A 228 -12.39 4.68 27.28
C GLN A 228 -12.76 4.27 25.85
N ILE A 229 -13.88 4.77 25.33
CA ILE A 229 -14.30 4.55 23.94
C ILE A 229 -13.24 5.06 22.97
N TYR A 230 -12.66 6.23 23.23
CA TYR A 230 -11.66 6.84 22.37
C TYR A 230 -10.37 6.00 22.24
N VAL A 231 -9.88 5.43 23.35
CA VAL A 231 -8.74 4.51 23.33
C VAL A 231 -9.09 3.24 22.55
N ALA A 232 -10.27 2.66 22.80
CA ALA A 232 -10.73 1.48 22.09
C ALA A 232 -10.87 1.72 20.57
N ASP A 233 -11.34 2.89 20.15
CA ASP A 233 -11.44 3.27 18.74
C ASP A 233 -10.07 3.45 18.08
N SER A 234 -9.10 3.95 18.84
CA SER A 234 -7.71 4.07 18.38
C SER A 234 -7.07 2.70 18.18
N PHE A 235 -7.27 1.79 19.15
CA PHE A 235 -6.86 0.39 19.04
C PHE A 235 -7.49 -0.30 17.82
N ARG A 236 -8.81 -0.16 17.64
CA ARG A 236 -9.53 -0.73 16.49
C ARG A 236 -9.02 -0.20 15.16
N TYR A 237 -8.76 1.10 15.07
CA TYR A 237 -8.25 1.72 13.84
C TYR A 237 -6.88 1.18 13.45
N LEU A 238 -5.92 1.11 14.38
CA LEU A 238 -4.58 0.58 14.07
C LEU A 238 -4.64 -0.90 13.66
N ARG A 239 -5.49 -1.69 14.33
CA ARG A 239 -5.76 -3.08 13.94
C ARG A 239 -6.37 -3.18 12.55
N GLU A 240 -7.34 -2.31 12.21
CA GLU A 240 -7.95 -2.20 10.88
C GLU A 240 -6.88 -1.95 9.81
N MET A 241 -5.86 -1.14 10.12
CA MET A 241 -4.75 -0.81 9.22
C MET A 241 -3.63 -1.87 9.21
N GLY A 242 -3.76 -2.96 9.96
CA GLY A 242 -2.74 -4.01 10.07
C GLY A 242 -1.46 -3.53 10.78
N VAL A 243 -1.59 -2.57 11.70
CA VAL A 243 -0.55 -2.14 12.63
C VAL A 243 -0.82 -2.81 13.97
N ASP A 244 0.24 -3.10 14.72
CA ASP A 244 0.12 -3.55 16.11
C ASP A 244 -0.64 -2.49 16.92
N ALA A 245 -1.76 -2.91 17.49
CA ALA A 245 -2.70 -2.01 18.14
C ALA A 245 -2.19 -1.52 19.51
N ASP A 246 -1.13 -2.13 20.05
CA ASP A 246 -0.46 -1.63 21.27
C ASP A 246 0.18 -0.25 21.08
N VAL A 247 0.41 0.17 19.83
CA VAL A 247 0.79 1.56 19.53
C VAL A 247 -0.28 2.55 20.03
N ALA A 248 -1.56 2.17 20.02
CA ALA A 248 -2.63 3.01 20.60
C ALA A 248 -2.54 3.07 22.13
N ILE A 249 -2.13 1.99 22.79
CA ILE A 249 -1.94 1.94 24.25
C ILE A 249 -0.72 2.77 24.64
N ALA A 250 0.38 2.67 23.88
CA ALA A 250 1.55 3.51 24.05
C ALA A 250 1.20 5.00 23.91
N ALA A 251 0.43 5.37 22.87
CA ALA A 251 -0.06 6.73 22.70
C ALA A 251 -0.91 7.21 23.89
N ALA A 252 -1.86 6.38 24.34
CA ALA A 252 -2.74 6.69 25.46
C ALA A 252 -2.03 6.80 26.82
N SER A 253 -0.79 6.30 26.93
CA SER A 253 0.00 6.34 28.16
C SER A 253 0.92 7.56 28.26
N VAL A 254 0.96 8.41 27.21
CA VAL A 254 1.89 9.53 27.09
C VAL A 254 1.13 10.86 27.21
N PRO A 255 1.40 11.70 28.24
CA PRO A 255 0.70 12.97 28.44
C PRO A 255 0.69 13.86 27.20
N ARG A 256 -0.42 14.58 26.95
CA ARG A 256 -0.62 15.42 25.75
C ARG A 256 0.44 16.52 25.49
N ASN A 257 1.22 16.88 26.50
CA ASN A 257 2.29 17.88 26.43
C ASN A 257 3.68 17.25 26.22
N THR A 258 3.74 15.94 25.99
CA THR A 258 4.97 15.18 25.73
C THR A 258 4.78 14.32 24.48
N ILE A 259 5.87 13.91 23.85
CA ILE A 259 5.84 13.02 22.68
C ILE A 259 6.73 11.82 22.97
N LEU A 260 6.16 10.62 22.86
CA LEU A 260 6.93 9.40 22.78
C LEU A 260 7.36 9.21 21.33
N LEU A 261 8.65 9.39 21.06
CA LEU A 261 9.22 9.06 19.75
C LEU A 261 9.27 7.54 19.58
N ILE A 262 8.86 7.06 18.41
CA ILE A 262 8.90 5.65 18.04
C ILE A 262 10.18 5.42 17.24
N PRO A 263 11.16 4.66 17.77
CA PRO A 263 12.32 4.25 17.00
C PRO A 263 11.92 3.52 15.72
N LEU A 264 12.63 3.73 14.60
CA LEU A 264 12.29 3.08 13.33
C LEU A 264 12.25 1.54 13.42
N ARG A 265 13.10 0.95 14.27
CA ARG A 265 13.08 -0.48 14.59
C ARG A 265 11.73 -0.92 15.17
N ASP A 266 11.19 -0.15 16.12
CA ASP A 266 9.94 -0.47 16.78
C ASP A 266 8.75 -0.18 15.86
N ALA A 267 8.87 0.84 15.00
CA ALA A 267 7.90 1.10 13.94
C ALA A 267 7.83 -0.06 12.93
N LEU A 268 8.93 -0.73 12.61
CA LEU A 268 8.94 -1.96 11.80
C LEU A 268 8.35 -3.14 12.56
N ALA A 269 8.74 -3.34 13.82
CA ALA A 269 8.26 -4.45 14.66
C ALA A 269 6.72 -4.41 14.86
N THR A 270 6.18 -3.20 15.06
CA THR A 270 4.74 -2.96 15.17
C THR A 270 4.02 -2.90 13.82
N ARG A 271 4.74 -3.10 12.71
CA ARG A 271 4.23 -2.94 11.33
C ARG A 271 3.68 -1.55 11.01
N LEU A 272 3.95 -0.53 11.85
CA LEU A 272 3.67 0.86 11.51
C LEU A 272 4.43 1.29 10.24
N LEU A 273 5.65 0.79 10.07
CA LEU A 273 6.39 0.84 8.81
C LEU A 273 6.46 -0.56 8.18
N THR A 274 6.45 -0.60 6.86
CA THR A 274 6.77 -1.80 6.09
C THR A 274 8.24 -1.82 5.68
N ALA A 275 8.87 -0.65 5.52
CA ALA A 275 10.30 -0.54 5.24
C ALA A 275 10.87 0.83 5.63
N VAL A 276 12.18 0.87 5.86
CA VAL A 276 12.98 2.11 5.90
C VAL A 276 13.71 2.23 4.56
N VAL A 277 13.67 3.40 3.95
CA VAL A 277 14.22 3.65 2.61
C VAL A 277 15.16 4.86 2.64
N GLU A 278 16.26 4.81 1.89
CA GLU A 278 17.28 5.88 1.91
C GLU A 278 16.76 7.24 1.42
N ARG A 279 15.80 7.22 0.47
CA ARG A 279 15.22 8.43 -0.12
C ARG A 279 13.79 8.19 -0.62
N LEU A 280 13.00 9.26 -0.65
CA LEU A 280 11.63 9.32 -1.18
C LEU A 280 11.54 10.19 -2.44
#